data_AF-A0A2A2GS02-F1
#
_entry.id   AF-A0A2A2GS02-F1
#
_cell.length_a   1.000
_cell.length_b   1.000
_cell.length_c   1.000
_cell.angle_alpha   90.00
_cell.angle_beta   90.00
_cell.angle_gamma   90.00
#
_symmetry.space_group_name_H-M   'P 1'
#
loop_
_entity.id
_entity.type
_entity.pdbx_description
1 polymer ?
#
loop_
_entity_poly.entity_id
_entity_poly.type
_entity_poly.pdbx_seq_one_letter_code
_entity_poly.pdbx_strand_id
1 'polypeptide(L)'
;MKHTIFFLVFLLFGYARADSIDTPTQQTHKIQSSLYKKWEKQWGNYQWNNNAIGNKSYAFETAYIIIEMIDKSDIDGLSYLYQALQKDKEHNMAFLNGIIGEPTFEKKAIDKANFEALEFLLKNDVIDINATISDDALQEYSLPTYATQKLQEAKAKGDSKAIQNYEKIIKFLQEYETK
;
A
#
# COMPACT_ATOMS: atom_id res chain seq x y z
N MET A 1 13.35 84.50 -21.05
CA MET A 1 12.38 84.04 -20.03
C MET A 1 12.85 82.66 -19.58
N LYS A 2 13.57 82.54 -18.45
CA LYS A 2 13.07 82.37 -17.07
C LYS A 2 12.06 81.22 -16.92
N HIS A 3 12.56 80.06 -16.50
CA HIS A 3 12.10 79.12 -15.45
C HIS A 3 13.20 78.03 -15.39
N THR A 4 14.16 77.96 -14.47
CA THR A 4 14.18 77.92 -13.00
C THR A 4 13.71 76.59 -12.37
N ILE A 5 14.67 75.66 -12.25
CA ILE A 5 15.07 74.79 -11.10
C ILE A 5 14.11 73.72 -10.50
N PHE A 6 14.59 72.46 -10.39
CA PHE A 6 14.84 71.62 -9.16
C PHE A 6 14.77 70.11 -9.53
N PHE A 7 15.91 69.39 -9.55
CA PHE A 7 16.44 68.50 -8.48
C PHE A 7 15.72 67.14 -8.37
N LEU A 8 16.43 66.04 -8.60
CA LEU A 8 16.94 65.19 -7.50
C LEU A 8 17.81 64.04 -8.07
N VAL A 9 19.03 63.97 -7.54
CA VAL A 9 19.93 62.81 -7.56
C VAL A 9 19.40 61.79 -6.56
N PHE A 10 19.41 60.49 -6.87
CA PHE A 10 19.79 59.47 -5.89
C PHE A 10 20.29 58.19 -6.58
N LEU A 11 21.51 57.81 -6.19
CA LEU A 11 22.09 56.48 -6.35
C LEU A 11 21.15 55.41 -5.77
N LEU A 12 20.98 54.31 -6.51
CA LEU A 12 20.56 53.04 -5.93
C LEU A 12 21.56 51.96 -6.35
N PHE A 13 22.42 51.60 -5.39
CA PHE A 13 22.90 50.22 -5.26
C PHE A 13 21.67 49.31 -5.11
N GLY A 14 21.64 48.17 -5.80
CA GLY A 14 20.54 47.24 -5.62
C GLY A 14 20.67 45.93 -6.37
N TYR A 15 21.29 44.97 -5.70
CA TYR A 15 21.05 43.53 -5.77
C TYR A 15 21.28 42.79 -7.10
N ALA A 16 22.39 42.06 -7.13
CA ALA A 16 22.40 40.69 -7.63
C ALA A 16 21.15 39.97 -7.09
N ARG A 17 20.25 39.61 -7.99
CA ARG A 17 19.11 38.76 -7.68
C ARG A 17 19.46 37.37 -8.18
N ALA A 18 20.00 36.57 -7.27
CA ALA A 18 19.79 35.14 -7.32
C ALA A 18 18.29 34.92 -7.07
N ASP A 19 17.54 34.62 -8.12
CA ASP A 19 16.26 33.93 -7.97
C ASP A 19 16.45 32.55 -8.61
N SER A 20 16.80 31.63 -7.71
CA SER A 20 16.52 30.21 -7.80
C SER A 20 15.07 30.01 -8.26
N ILE A 21 14.91 29.40 -9.42
CA ILE A 21 13.72 28.59 -9.69
C ILE A 21 14.26 27.19 -9.99
N ASP A 22 14.78 26.56 -8.93
CA ASP A 22 14.65 25.12 -8.80
C ASP A 22 13.15 24.86 -8.74
N THR A 23 12.56 24.67 -9.91
CA THR A 23 11.33 23.90 -9.99
C THR A 23 11.73 22.54 -9.42
N PRO A 24 11.09 22.02 -8.36
CA PRO A 24 11.25 20.62 -8.05
C PRO A 24 10.66 19.91 -9.26
N THR A 25 11.52 19.51 -10.21
CA THR A 25 11.25 18.36 -11.06
C THR A 25 10.75 17.31 -10.10
N GLN A 26 9.46 16.97 -10.23
CA GLN A 26 8.88 15.82 -9.55
C GLN A 26 9.94 14.73 -9.64
N GLN A 27 10.55 14.39 -8.51
CA GLN A 27 11.35 13.19 -8.44
C GLN A 27 10.36 12.10 -8.78
N THR A 28 10.39 11.65 -10.03
CA THR A 28 9.74 10.43 -10.46
C THR A 28 10.49 9.36 -9.69
N HIS A 29 10.01 9.08 -8.47
CA HIS A 29 10.46 7.93 -7.70
C HIS A 29 10.32 6.75 -8.64
N LYS A 30 11.46 6.24 -9.12
CA LYS A 30 11.48 5.17 -10.09
C LYS A 30 10.82 3.97 -9.41
N ILE A 31 9.62 3.63 -9.85
CA ILE A 31 8.86 2.50 -9.31
C ILE A 31 9.79 1.28 -9.33
N GLN A 32 10.06 0.68 -8.17
CA GLN A 32 11.00 -0.44 -8.06
C GLN A 32 10.30 -1.79 -8.23
N SER A 33 9.02 -1.88 -7.88
CA SER A 33 8.22 -3.11 -8.00
C SER A 33 8.08 -3.58 -9.46
N SER A 34 8.53 -4.80 -9.72
CA SER A 34 8.32 -5.48 -11.01
C SER A 34 6.88 -5.98 -11.16
N LEU A 35 6.24 -6.36 -10.05
CA LEU A 35 4.83 -6.80 -10.01
C LEU A 35 3.89 -5.65 -10.35
N TYR A 36 4.09 -4.48 -9.76
CA TYR A 36 3.29 -3.30 -10.09
C TYR A 36 3.45 -2.93 -11.56
N LYS A 37 4.68 -2.89 -12.09
CA LYS A 37 4.90 -2.58 -13.52
C LYS A 37 4.21 -3.58 -14.45
N LYS A 38 4.20 -4.86 -14.08
CA LYS A 38 3.48 -5.90 -14.82
C LYS A 38 1.98 -5.62 -14.82
N TRP A 39 1.41 -5.36 -13.65
CA TRP A 39 0.00 -5.00 -13.51
C TRP A 39 -0.35 -3.72 -14.27
N GLU A 40 0.43 -2.65 -14.09
CA GLU A 40 0.20 -1.35 -14.72
C GLU A 40 0.20 -1.43 -16.25
N LYS A 41 1.13 -2.19 -16.83
CA LYS A 41 1.18 -2.42 -18.29
C LYS A 41 -0.09 -3.07 -18.82
N GLN A 42 -0.71 -3.96 -18.04
CA GLN A 42 -1.86 -4.73 -18.48
C GLN A 42 -3.20 -4.07 -18.12
N TRP A 43 -3.28 -3.50 -16.92
CA TRP A 43 -4.51 -3.09 -16.27
C TRP A 43 -4.49 -1.65 -15.77
N GLY A 44 -3.36 -0.93 -15.83
CA GLY A 44 -3.22 0.41 -15.22
C GLY A 44 -4.12 1.49 -15.83
N ASN A 45 -4.60 1.28 -17.05
CA ASN A 45 -5.57 2.14 -17.73
C ASN A 45 -6.98 1.53 -17.79
N TYR A 46 -7.19 0.37 -17.18
CA TYR A 46 -8.49 -0.29 -17.17
C TYR A 46 -9.46 0.54 -16.31
N GLN A 47 -10.68 0.70 -16.83
CA GLN A 47 -11.76 1.39 -16.13
C GLN A 47 -12.93 0.44 -16.03
N TRP A 48 -13.44 0.27 -14.81
CA TRP A 48 -14.63 -0.55 -14.56
C TRP A 48 -15.81 0.00 -15.39
N ASN A 49 -16.50 -0.89 -16.10
CA ASN A 49 -17.59 -0.50 -17.00
C ASN A 49 -18.60 -1.65 -17.17
N ASN A 50 -19.49 -1.58 -18.17
CA ASN A 50 -20.52 -2.60 -18.38
C ASN A 50 -20.00 -3.91 -19.01
N ASN A 51 -18.68 -4.05 -19.24
CA ASN A 51 -18.06 -5.28 -19.73
C ASN A 51 -17.78 -6.24 -18.57
N ALA A 52 -18.76 -7.10 -18.25
CA ALA A 52 -18.67 -8.06 -17.16
C ALA A 52 -17.45 -9.01 -17.25
N ILE A 53 -17.07 -9.45 -18.46
CA ILE A 53 -15.92 -10.34 -18.66
C ILE A 53 -14.63 -9.59 -18.34
N GLY A 54 -14.49 -8.36 -18.86
CA GLY A 54 -13.34 -7.51 -18.57
C GLY A 54 -13.21 -7.22 -17.07
N ASN A 55 -14.30 -6.86 -16.41
CA ASN A 55 -14.30 -6.54 -14.98
C ASN A 55 -13.88 -7.76 -14.16
N LYS A 56 -14.39 -8.94 -14.51
CA LYS A 56 -14.03 -10.19 -13.85
C LYS A 56 -12.55 -10.51 -14.00
N SER A 57 -12.00 -10.41 -15.21
CA SER A 57 -10.57 -10.63 -15.46
C SER A 57 -9.70 -9.63 -14.70
N TYR A 58 -10.07 -8.34 -14.74
CA TYR A 58 -9.37 -7.30 -14.01
C TYR A 58 -9.36 -7.55 -12.50
N ALA A 59 -10.52 -7.84 -11.89
CA ALA A 59 -10.62 -8.08 -10.46
C ALA A 59 -9.82 -9.32 -10.04
N PHE A 60 -9.95 -10.42 -10.78
CA PHE A 60 -9.24 -11.66 -10.51
C PHE A 60 -7.73 -11.46 -10.59
N GLU A 61 -7.22 -10.94 -11.70
CA GLU A 61 -5.77 -10.77 -11.89
C GLU A 61 -5.17 -9.71 -10.95
N THR A 62 -5.93 -8.66 -10.61
CA THR A 62 -5.49 -7.67 -9.63
C THR A 62 -5.43 -8.27 -8.22
N ALA A 63 -6.40 -9.07 -7.81
CA ALA A 63 -6.33 -9.77 -6.53
C ALA A 63 -5.14 -10.76 -6.47
N TYR A 64 -4.85 -11.48 -7.55
CA TYR A 64 -3.66 -12.35 -7.62
C TYR A 64 -2.35 -11.56 -7.47
N ILE A 65 -2.22 -10.42 -8.15
CA ILE A 65 -0.97 -9.65 -8.06
C ILE A 65 -0.77 -9.08 -6.65
N ILE A 66 -1.85 -8.69 -5.95
CA ILE A 66 -1.79 -8.26 -4.55
C ILE A 66 -1.29 -9.40 -3.66
N ILE A 67 -1.84 -10.61 -3.82
CA ILE A 67 -1.40 -11.80 -3.08
C ILE A 67 0.07 -12.12 -3.36
N GLU A 68 0.54 -11.98 -4.61
CA GLU A 68 1.95 -12.14 -4.95
C GLU A 68 2.83 -11.05 -4.31
N MET A 69 2.37 -9.81 -4.25
CA MET A 69 3.10 -8.73 -3.58
C MET A 69 3.20 -8.98 -2.08
N ILE A 70 2.13 -9.46 -1.44
CA ILE A 70 2.15 -9.89 -0.03
C ILE A 70 3.12 -11.06 0.16
N ASP A 71 3.10 -12.07 -0.74
CA ASP A 71 3.98 -13.24 -0.67
C ASP A 71 5.47 -12.87 -0.72
N LYS A 72 5.81 -11.89 -1.55
CA LYS A 72 7.19 -11.45 -1.82
C LYS A 72 7.62 -10.27 -0.95
N SER A 73 6.75 -9.81 -0.03
CA SER A 73 6.98 -8.58 0.75
C SER A 73 7.28 -7.34 -0.11
N ASP A 74 6.62 -7.22 -1.26
CA ASP A 74 6.73 -6.08 -2.17
C ASP A 74 5.83 -4.92 -1.71
N ILE A 75 6.21 -4.28 -0.60
CA ILE A 75 5.44 -3.21 0.05
C ILE A 75 5.36 -1.96 -0.84
N ASP A 76 6.40 -1.67 -1.62
CA ASP A 76 6.38 -0.62 -2.63
C ASP A 76 5.30 -0.91 -3.67
N GLY A 77 5.26 -2.14 -4.19
CA GLY A 77 4.25 -2.59 -5.14
C GLY A 77 2.83 -2.45 -4.59
N LEU A 78 2.59 -2.91 -3.36
CA LEU A 78 1.30 -2.74 -2.67
C LEU A 78 0.91 -1.28 -2.55
N SER A 79 1.86 -0.42 -2.16
CA SER A 79 1.62 1.01 -1.99
C SER A 79 1.25 1.68 -3.32
N TYR A 80 2.00 1.44 -4.39
CA TYR A 80 1.69 1.99 -5.71
C TYR A 80 0.35 1.48 -6.24
N LEU A 81 0.08 0.18 -6.09
CA LEU A 81 -1.18 -0.42 -6.54
C LEU A 81 -2.37 0.14 -5.76
N TYR A 82 -2.26 0.25 -4.44
CA TYR A 82 -3.29 0.87 -3.60
C TYR A 82 -3.64 2.27 -4.08
N GLN A 83 -2.62 3.12 -4.30
CA GLN A 83 -2.84 4.48 -4.80
C GLN A 83 -3.47 4.51 -6.19
N ALA A 84 -3.08 3.58 -7.08
CA ALA A 84 -3.69 3.47 -8.40
C ALA A 84 -5.19 3.11 -8.33
N LEU A 85 -5.55 2.22 -7.40
CA LEU A 85 -6.92 1.75 -7.18
C LEU A 85 -7.82 2.79 -6.49
N GLN A 86 -7.27 3.79 -5.78
CA GLN A 86 -8.07 4.85 -5.15
C GLN A 86 -8.87 5.72 -6.14
N LYS A 87 -8.57 5.65 -7.43
CA LYS A 87 -9.32 6.35 -8.49
C LYS A 87 -10.75 5.82 -8.63
N ASP A 88 -11.00 4.57 -8.26
CA ASP A 88 -12.31 3.94 -8.23
C ASP A 88 -12.61 3.47 -6.79
N LYS A 89 -13.44 4.25 -6.08
CA LYS A 89 -13.73 3.97 -4.67
C LYS A 89 -14.59 2.73 -4.46
N GLU A 90 -15.34 2.29 -5.45
CA GLU A 90 -16.23 1.13 -5.36
C GLU A 90 -15.47 -0.18 -5.64
N HIS A 91 -14.46 -0.13 -6.52
CA HIS A 91 -13.65 -1.27 -6.92
C HIS A 91 -12.18 -1.14 -6.44
N ASN A 92 -12.02 -0.70 -5.20
CA ASN A 92 -10.73 -0.45 -4.57
C ASN A 92 -10.05 -1.75 -4.06
N MET A 93 -8.91 -1.63 -3.38
CA MET A 93 -8.16 -2.80 -2.88
C MET A 93 -8.95 -3.64 -1.87
N ALA A 94 -9.78 -3.03 -1.01
CA ALA A 94 -10.60 -3.77 -0.04
C ALA A 94 -11.66 -4.62 -0.76
N PHE A 95 -12.30 -4.06 -1.80
CA PHE A 95 -13.24 -4.80 -2.65
C PHE A 95 -12.62 -6.05 -3.28
N LEU A 96 -11.32 -6.01 -3.60
CA LEU A 96 -10.61 -7.14 -4.22
C LEU A 96 -10.26 -8.27 -3.24
N ASN A 97 -10.34 -8.03 -1.92
CA ASN A 97 -10.01 -9.04 -0.94
C ASN A 97 -11.04 -10.19 -0.98
N GLY A 98 -10.56 -11.44 -1.04
CA GLY A 98 -11.40 -12.63 -1.10
C GLY A 98 -12.12 -12.88 -2.44
N ILE A 99 -11.99 -12.00 -3.45
CA ILE A 99 -12.65 -12.19 -4.76
C ILE A 99 -12.26 -13.52 -5.44
N ILE A 100 -11.04 -13.99 -5.20
CA ILE A 100 -10.53 -15.22 -5.80
C ILE A 100 -10.70 -16.44 -4.88
N GLY A 101 -11.41 -16.28 -3.75
CA GLY A 101 -11.44 -17.25 -2.67
C GLY A 101 -10.19 -17.14 -1.78
N GLU A 102 -9.63 -18.28 -1.39
CA GLU A 102 -8.46 -18.35 -0.52
C GLU A 102 -7.12 -18.32 -1.30
N PRO A 103 -6.05 -17.73 -0.75
CA PRO A 103 -6.03 -17.04 0.54
C PRO A 103 -6.60 -15.62 0.43
N THR A 104 -7.31 -15.16 1.46
CA THR A 104 -7.54 -13.72 1.66
C THR A 104 -6.22 -12.99 1.95
N PHE A 105 -6.20 -11.66 1.84
CA PHE A 105 -4.99 -10.86 1.97
C PHE A 105 -4.38 -10.97 3.37
N GLU A 106 -5.20 -10.89 4.41
CA GLU A 106 -4.81 -11.04 5.81
C GLU A 106 -4.30 -12.46 6.11
N LYS A 107 -4.99 -13.49 5.59
CA LYS A 107 -4.53 -14.87 5.73
C LYS A 107 -3.18 -15.05 5.07
N LYS A 108 -3.01 -14.54 3.85
CA LYS A 108 -1.74 -14.60 3.12
C LYS A 108 -0.62 -13.90 3.89
N ALA A 109 -0.88 -12.71 4.44
CA ALA A 109 0.09 -11.93 5.18
C ALA A 109 0.53 -12.67 6.46
N ILE A 110 -0.42 -13.24 7.21
CA ILE A 110 -0.12 -14.02 8.41
C ILE A 110 0.59 -15.32 8.05
N ASP A 111 0.13 -16.11 7.07
CA ASP A 111 0.79 -17.36 6.64
C ASP A 111 2.26 -17.16 6.23
N LYS A 112 2.61 -15.96 5.77
CA LYS A 112 3.96 -15.59 5.36
C LYS A 112 4.80 -14.95 6.47
N ALA A 113 4.25 -14.82 7.67
CA ALA A 113 4.81 -14.01 8.75
C ALA A 113 5.24 -12.62 8.24
N ASN A 114 4.44 -12.03 7.34
CA ASN A 114 4.75 -10.75 6.69
C ASN A 114 4.10 -9.60 7.46
N PHE A 115 4.83 -9.14 8.48
CA PHE A 115 4.41 -8.04 9.35
C PHE A 115 4.10 -6.76 8.57
N GLU A 116 4.99 -6.35 7.67
CA GLU A 116 4.86 -5.07 6.94
C GLU A 116 3.62 -5.05 6.03
N ALA A 117 3.31 -6.17 5.38
CA ALA A 117 2.10 -6.27 4.58
C ALA A 117 0.84 -6.23 5.44
N LEU A 118 0.81 -6.95 6.57
CA LEU A 118 -0.35 -6.93 7.46
C LEU A 118 -0.58 -5.52 8.06
N GLU A 119 0.50 -4.86 8.47
CA GLU A 119 0.45 -3.47 8.94
C GLU A 119 -0.06 -2.53 7.85
N PHE A 120 0.42 -2.67 6.62
CA PHE A 120 -0.06 -1.91 5.47
C PHE A 120 -1.56 -2.10 5.25
N LEU A 121 -2.05 -3.35 5.25
CA LEU A 121 -3.45 -3.66 4.99
C LEU A 121 -4.38 -3.02 6.04
N LEU A 122 -4.03 -3.13 7.33
CA LEU A 122 -4.82 -2.55 8.42
C LEU A 122 -4.79 -1.02 8.40
N LYS A 123 -3.61 -0.40 8.28
CA LYS A 123 -3.49 1.07 8.31
C LYS A 123 -4.17 1.79 7.15
N ASN A 124 -4.41 1.08 6.05
CA ASN A 124 -5.04 1.62 4.84
C ASN A 124 -6.50 1.17 4.67
N ASP A 125 -7.10 0.60 5.73
CA ASP A 125 -8.47 0.09 5.77
C ASP A 125 -8.78 -0.90 4.63
N VAL A 126 -7.77 -1.67 4.19
CA VAL A 126 -7.95 -2.75 3.21
C VAL A 126 -8.61 -3.96 3.87
N ILE A 127 -8.33 -4.16 5.16
CA ILE A 127 -8.92 -5.20 6.01
C ILE A 127 -9.36 -4.58 7.34
N ASP A 128 -10.37 -5.18 7.97
CA ASP A 128 -10.82 -4.83 9.32
C ASP A 128 -10.05 -5.64 10.38
N ILE A 129 -9.79 -5.07 11.56
CA ILE A 129 -9.16 -5.79 12.67
C ILE A 129 -10.00 -6.97 13.17
N ASN A 130 -11.33 -6.88 13.00
CA ASN A 130 -12.29 -7.92 13.34
C ASN A 130 -12.48 -8.95 12.21
N ALA A 131 -11.71 -8.87 11.12
CA ALA A 131 -11.74 -9.90 10.09
C ALA A 131 -11.39 -11.27 10.69
N THR A 132 -12.07 -12.30 10.20
CA THR A 132 -11.82 -13.68 10.60
C THR A 132 -11.10 -14.44 9.48
N ILE A 133 -10.27 -15.40 9.88
CA ILE A 133 -9.60 -16.33 8.98
C ILE A 133 -10.19 -17.71 9.23
N SER A 134 -10.62 -18.36 8.15
CA SER A 134 -11.07 -19.75 8.18
C SER A 134 -9.90 -20.70 7.95
N ASP A 135 -9.84 -21.78 8.74
CA ASP A 135 -8.96 -22.92 8.45
C ASP A 135 -9.62 -23.94 7.50
N ASP A 136 -8.89 -25.01 7.18
CA ASP A 136 -9.37 -26.09 6.31
C ASP A 136 -10.59 -26.84 6.89
N ALA A 137 -10.83 -26.73 8.20
CA ALA A 137 -11.99 -27.28 8.89
C ALA A 137 -13.17 -26.28 8.95
N LEU A 138 -13.05 -25.13 8.26
CA LEU A 138 -14.01 -24.03 8.28
C LEU A 138 -14.20 -23.42 9.67
N GLN A 139 -13.23 -23.60 10.57
CA GLN A 139 -13.25 -22.92 11.85
C GLN A 139 -12.70 -21.51 11.67
N GLU A 140 -13.46 -20.52 12.14
CA GLU A 140 -13.08 -19.12 12.08
C GLU A 140 -12.26 -18.70 13.30
N TYR A 141 -11.21 -17.93 13.05
CA TYR A 141 -10.34 -17.36 14.07
C TYR A 141 -10.20 -15.86 13.87
N SER A 142 -10.16 -15.10 14.96
CA SER A 142 -9.70 -13.71 14.89
C SER A 142 -8.23 -13.66 14.46
N LEU A 143 -7.81 -12.53 13.89
CA LEU A 143 -6.43 -12.35 13.43
C LEU A 143 -5.38 -12.64 14.52
N PRO A 144 -5.51 -12.17 15.78
CA PRO A 144 -4.54 -12.49 16.84
C PRO A 144 -4.49 -13.99 17.18
N THR A 145 -5.65 -14.65 17.16
CA THR A 145 -5.75 -16.08 17.45
C THR A 145 -5.05 -16.90 16.38
N TYR A 146 -5.32 -16.60 15.10
CA TYR A 146 -4.68 -17.27 13.98
C TYR A 146 -3.16 -17.04 13.96
N ALA A 147 -2.70 -15.80 14.18
CA ALA A 147 -1.28 -15.48 14.27
C ALA A 147 -0.59 -16.23 15.44
N THR A 148 -1.28 -16.39 16.57
CA THR A 148 -0.76 -17.15 17.71
C THR A 148 -0.61 -18.64 17.39
N GLN A 149 -1.56 -19.24 16.65
CA GLN A 149 -1.41 -20.61 16.17
C GLN A 149 -0.18 -20.76 15.27
N LYS A 150 -0.02 -19.85 14.30
CA LYS A 150 1.14 -19.84 13.40
C LYS A 150 2.48 -19.62 14.12
N LEU A 151 2.49 -18.83 15.20
CA LEU A 151 3.66 -18.71 16.08
C LEU A 151 4.03 -20.06 16.70
N GLN A 152 3.06 -20.84 17.20
CA GLN A 152 3.35 -22.15 17.79
C GLN A 152 3.87 -23.14 16.75
N GLU A 153 3.31 -23.13 15.53
CA GLU A 153 3.84 -23.91 14.41
C GLU A 153 5.31 -23.54 14.09
N ALA A 154 5.63 -22.24 14.07
CA ALA A 154 6.99 -21.76 13.83
C ALA A 154 7.96 -22.15 14.94
N LYS A 155 7.53 -22.09 16.21
CA LYS A 155 8.29 -22.56 17.38
C LYS A 155 8.59 -24.05 17.30
N ALA A 156 7.60 -24.87 16.95
CA ALA A 156 7.78 -26.30 16.78
C ALA A 156 8.78 -26.65 15.66
N LYS A 157 8.86 -25.81 14.62
CA LYS A 157 9.81 -25.95 13.49
C LYS A 157 11.18 -25.33 13.75
N GLY A 158 11.36 -24.55 14.82
CA GLY A 158 12.59 -23.81 15.08
C GLY A 158 12.87 -22.67 14.09
N ASP A 159 11.85 -22.14 13.40
CA ASP A 159 12.00 -21.05 12.44
C ASP A 159 12.13 -19.70 13.17
N SER A 160 13.36 -19.38 13.60
CA SER A 160 13.65 -18.16 14.36
C SER A 160 13.20 -16.86 13.68
N LYS A 161 13.27 -16.80 12.34
CA LYS A 161 12.84 -15.61 11.58
C LYS A 161 11.32 -15.46 11.61
N ALA A 162 10.60 -16.55 11.37
CA ALA A 162 9.14 -16.52 11.44
C ALA A 162 8.66 -16.22 12.86
N ILE A 163 9.29 -16.79 13.90
CA ILE A 163 8.96 -16.52 15.31
C ILE A 163 9.02 -15.02 15.61
N GLN A 164 10.14 -14.35 15.28
CA GLN A 164 10.30 -12.92 15.51
C GLN A 164 9.24 -12.09 14.80
N ASN A 165 8.86 -12.47 13.58
CA ASN A 165 7.84 -11.75 12.83
C ASN A 165 6.43 -11.97 13.38
N TYR A 166 6.09 -13.20 13.78
CA TYR A 166 4.81 -13.47 14.42
C TYR A 166 4.65 -12.76 15.76
N GLU A 167 5.72 -12.65 16.55
CA GLU A 167 5.70 -11.86 17.79
C GLU A 167 5.39 -10.38 17.53
N LYS A 168 5.95 -9.80 16.46
CA LYS A 168 5.60 -8.44 16.02
C LYS A 168 4.15 -8.33 15.57
N ILE A 169 3.68 -9.27 14.75
CA ILE A 169 2.30 -9.31 14.26
C ILE A 169 1.31 -9.35 15.43
N ILE A 170 1.49 -10.28 16.38
CA ILE A 170 0.57 -10.45 17.51
C ILE A 170 0.53 -9.18 18.36
N LYS A 171 1.70 -8.62 18.69
CA LYS A 171 1.78 -7.38 19.44
C LYS A 171 1.06 -6.24 18.73
N PHE A 172 1.29 -6.08 17.43
CA PHE A 172 0.63 -5.04 16.63
C PHE A 172 -0.88 -5.21 16.60
N LEU A 173 -1.40 -6.42 16.38
CA LEU A 173 -2.84 -6.68 16.36
C LEU A 173 -3.49 -6.36 17.71
N GLN A 174 -2.87 -6.75 18.82
CA GLN A 174 -3.34 -6.43 20.17
C GLN A 174 -3.37 -4.92 20.43
N GLU A 175 -2.34 -4.19 19.99
CA GLU A 175 -2.31 -2.73 20.12
C GLU A 175 -3.35 -2.05 19.22
N TYR A 176 -3.64 -2.60 18.03
CA TYR A 176 -4.62 -2.06 17.09
C TYR A 176 -6.06 -2.23 17.59
N GLU A 177 -6.41 -3.36 18.21
CA GLU A 177 -7.75 -3.60 18.81
C GLU A 177 -8.12 -2.60 19.91
N THR A 178 -7.12 -1.99 20.57
CA THR A 178 -7.34 -1.05 21.68
C THR A 178 -7.52 0.41 21.27
N LYS A 179 -7.45 0.72 19.97
CA LYS A 179 -7.60 2.08 19.42
C LYS A 179 -9.05 2.36 19.03
#